data_AF-A0A5Q4F6H1-F1
#
_entry.id   AF-A0A5Q4F6H1-F1
#
_cell.length_a   1.000
_cell.length_b   1.000
_cell.length_c   1.000
_cell.angle_alpha   90.00
_cell.angle_beta   90.00
_cell.angle_gamma   90.00
#
_symmetry.space_group_name_H-M   'P 1'
#
loop_
_entity.id
_entity.type
_entity.pdbx_description
1 polymer ?
#
loop_
_entity_poly.entity_id
_entity_poly.type
_entity_poly.pdbx_seq_one_letter_code
_entity_poly.pdbx_strand_id
1 'polypeptide(L)'
;MILSGCGSSLIIENVDYAQPLESVLVPDSNNEVHDQRYALRFTISGILLREGVEGVQEIRLIRDQAGLYYLTAAGFSSVYQFTPEQGSLKLMNRIAIPGDVLQQPAFNQRGSYIELVDTSNGRTFNLSEV
;
A
#
# COMPACT_ATOMS: atom_id res chain seq x y z
N MET A 1 -29.82 -34.61 22.13
CA MET A 1 -30.34 -33.27 21.77
C MET A 1 -29.12 -32.38 21.60
N ILE A 2 -28.72 -32.07 20.36
CA ILE A 2 -27.58 -31.20 20.06
C ILE A 2 -28.14 -29.79 19.89
N LEU A 3 -27.87 -28.89 20.84
CA LEU A 3 -28.14 -27.47 20.69
C LEU A 3 -26.99 -26.85 19.87
N SER A 4 -27.19 -26.72 18.56
CA SER A 4 -26.35 -25.86 17.72
C SER A 4 -26.72 -24.41 17.99
N GLY A 5 -26.00 -23.76 18.91
CA GLY A 5 -26.07 -22.31 19.10
C GLY A 5 -25.38 -21.61 17.93
N CYS A 6 -26.16 -21.12 16.97
CA CYS A 6 -25.67 -20.17 15.97
C CYS A 6 -25.48 -18.83 16.69
N GLY A 7 -24.28 -18.60 17.24
CA GLY A 7 -23.95 -17.36 17.95
C GLY A 7 -24.07 -16.19 17.00
N SER A 8 -24.90 -15.20 17.34
CA SER A 8 -25.01 -13.95 16.60
C SER A 8 -23.64 -13.30 16.52
N SER A 9 -23.08 -13.18 15.31
CA SER A 9 -21.82 -12.45 15.11
C SER A 9 -22.08 -10.95 15.32
N LEU A 10 -21.46 -10.37 16.34
CA LEU A 10 -21.42 -8.93 16.50
C LEU A 10 -20.44 -8.36 15.48
N ILE A 11 -20.94 -7.59 14.51
CA ILE A 11 -20.15 -6.92 13.49
C ILE A 11 -20.22 -5.42 13.75
N ILE A 12 -19.06 -4.77 13.82
CA ILE A 12 -18.97 -3.31 13.86
C ILE A 12 -18.75 -2.85 12.42
N GLU A 13 -19.71 -2.09 11.89
CA GLU A 13 -19.65 -1.53 10.54
C GLU A 13 -19.14 -0.08 10.57
N ASN A 14 -18.75 0.45 9.40
CA ASN A 14 -18.26 1.83 9.23
C ASN A 14 -16.98 2.16 10.02
N VAL A 15 -16.07 1.18 10.16
CA VAL A 15 -14.75 1.43 10.73
C VAL A 15 -13.88 2.15 9.70
N ASP A 16 -13.30 3.29 10.09
CA ASP A 16 -12.27 3.96 9.30
C ASP A 16 -10.90 3.39 9.66
N TYR A 17 -10.30 2.68 8.72
CA TYR A 17 -8.99 2.05 8.88
C TYR A 17 -7.82 2.91 8.42
N ALA A 18 -8.09 4.14 7.95
CA ALA A 18 -7.08 4.98 7.32
C ALA A 18 -5.92 5.29 8.26
N GLN A 19 -4.73 5.24 7.69
CA GLN A 19 -3.52 5.81 8.28
C GLN A 19 -3.12 6.97 7.38
N PRO A 20 -3.68 8.17 7.62
CA PRO A 20 -3.66 9.26 6.64
C PRO A 20 -2.27 9.87 6.42
N LEU A 21 -1.32 9.56 7.32
CA LEU A 21 0.07 9.92 7.17
C LEU A 21 0.81 8.81 6.41
N GLU A 22 1.34 9.14 5.24
CA GLU A 22 2.25 8.28 4.49
C GLU A 22 3.44 7.87 5.36
N SER A 23 3.77 6.57 5.30
CA SER A 23 5.01 6.03 5.82
C SER A 23 6.07 6.01 4.72
N VAL A 24 7.26 6.54 5.05
CA VAL A 24 8.47 6.44 4.24
C VAL A 24 9.38 5.43 4.93
N LEU A 25 9.52 4.25 4.33
CA LEU A 25 10.19 3.10 4.93
C LEU A 25 11.48 2.80 4.17
N VAL A 26 12.57 2.55 4.89
CA VAL A 26 13.86 2.18 4.30
C VAL A 26 14.00 0.66 4.32
N PRO A 27 14.15 -0.01 3.16
CA PRO A 27 14.44 -1.44 3.11
C PRO A 27 15.79 -1.78 3.72
N ASP A 28 15.89 -2.91 4.40
CA ASP A 28 17.16 -3.45 4.89
C ASP A 28 17.92 -4.24 3.81
N SER A 29 19.06 -4.83 4.17
CA SER A 29 19.89 -5.64 3.25
C SER A 29 19.20 -6.92 2.74
N ASN A 30 18.08 -7.32 3.35
CA ASN A 30 17.28 -8.48 2.95
C ASN A 30 16.01 -8.06 2.19
N ASN A 31 15.88 -6.78 1.83
CA ASN A 31 14.67 -6.19 1.25
C ASN A 31 13.44 -6.31 2.18
N GLU A 32 13.65 -6.38 3.50
CA GLU A 32 12.57 -6.26 4.47
C GLU A 32 12.33 -4.79 4.80
N VAL A 33 11.05 -4.39 4.88
CA VAL A 33 10.63 -3.06 5.33
C VAL A 33 9.82 -3.19 6.62
N HIS A 34 10.13 -2.31 7.57
CA HIS A 34 9.61 -2.38 8.94
C HIS A 34 8.93 -1.06 9.28
N ASP A 35 7.60 -1.05 9.34
CA ASP A 35 6.85 0.09 9.87
C ASP A 35 6.70 -0.04 11.39
N GLN A 36 7.58 0.62 12.14
CA GLN A 36 7.56 0.60 13.61
C GLN A 36 6.36 1.34 14.20
N ARG A 37 5.78 2.31 13.47
CA ARG A 37 4.65 3.11 13.96
C ARG A 37 3.35 2.32 13.88
N TYR A 38 3.22 1.48 12.86
CA TYR A 38 1.99 0.75 12.56
C TYR A 38 2.15 -0.78 12.55
N ALA A 39 3.28 -1.28 13.09
CA ALA A 39 3.57 -2.69 13.34
C ALA A 39 3.44 -3.62 12.12
N LEU A 40 3.94 -3.19 10.97
CA LEU A 40 3.93 -3.98 9.73
C LEU A 40 5.36 -4.34 9.31
N ARG A 41 5.58 -5.61 8.93
CA ARG A 41 6.87 -6.08 8.36
C ARG A 41 6.64 -7.01 7.18
N PHE A 42 7.30 -6.76 6.06
CA PHE A 42 7.22 -7.59 4.86
C PHE A 42 8.43 -7.40 3.94
N THR A 43 8.60 -8.32 3.00
CA THR A 43 9.68 -8.30 1.99
C THR A 43 9.19 -7.73 0.67
N ILE A 44 10.01 -6.92 -0.01
CA ILE A 44 9.66 -6.29 -1.31
C ILE A 44 10.26 -6.98 -2.55
N SER A 45 11.03 -8.06 -2.41
CA SER A 45 11.74 -8.73 -3.51
C SER A 45 10.86 -9.09 -4.71
N GLY A 46 9.62 -9.54 -4.48
CA GLY A 46 8.68 -9.84 -5.55
C GLY A 46 8.20 -8.61 -6.33
N ILE A 47 8.17 -7.44 -5.68
CA ILE A 47 7.82 -6.16 -6.30
C ILE A 47 9.01 -5.63 -7.11
N LEU A 48 10.22 -5.68 -6.54
CA LEU A 48 11.46 -5.28 -7.22
C LEU A 48 11.66 -6.05 -8.53
N LEU A 49 11.45 -7.37 -8.51
CA LEU A 49 11.52 -8.21 -9.71
C LEU A 49 10.52 -7.80 -10.79
N ARG A 50 9.30 -7.37 -10.41
CA ARG A 50 8.28 -6.91 -11.38
C ARG A 50 8.61 -5.56 -11.99
N GLU A 51 9.24 -4.68 -11.22
CA GLU A 51 9.69 -3.36 -11.69
C GLU A 51 11.01 -3.42 -12.44
N GLY A 52 11.72 -4.56 -12.42
CA GLY A 52 13.00 -4.73 -13.09
C GLY A 52 14.12 -3.92 -12.46
N VAL A 53 14.03 -3.66 -11.15
CA VAL A 53 15.03 -2.93 -10.37
C VAL A 53 15.63 -3.83 -9.29
N GLU A 54 16.91 -3.62 -8.97
CA GLU A 54 17.62 -4.46 -7.98
C GLU A 54 17.32 -4.05 -6.53
N GLY A 55 16.92 -2.80 -6.32
CA GLY A 55 16.63 -2.25 -4.99
C GLY A 55 16.13 -0.81 -5.08
N VAL A 56 15.65 -0.30 -3.95
CA VAL A 56 15.17 1.08 -3.80
C VAL A 56 15.62 1.64 -2.46
N GLN A 57 15.83 2.95 -2.40
CA GLN A 57 16.25 3.62 -1.17
C GLN A 57 15.11 3.72 -0.16
N GLU A 58 13.90 3.97 -0.64
CA GLU A 58 12.71 4.18 0.17
C GLU A 58 11.48 3.54 -0.50
N ILE A 59 10.59 3.01 0.33
CA ILE A 59 9.23 2.62 -0.01
C ILE A 59 8.27 3.65 0.55
N ARG A 60 7.33 4.07 -0.29
CA ARG A 60 6.15 4.86 0.07
C ARG A 60 5.01 3.90 0.37
N LEU A 61 4.39 4.04 1.54
CA LEU A 61 3.28 3.21 1.98
C LEU A 61 2.17 4.07 2.59
N ILE A 62 0.93 3.89 2.16
CA ILE A 62 -0.25 4.50 2.78
C ILE A 62 -1.38 3.48 2.90
N ARG A 63 -2.25 3.62 3.91
CA ARG A 63 -3.42 2.77 4.10
C ARG A 63 -4.70 3.59 4.00
N ASP A 64 -5.61 3.20 3.11
CA ASP A 64 -6.89 3.89 2.91
C ASP A 64 -7.94 3.52 3.97
N GLN A 65 -9.12 4.16 3.85
CA GLN A 65 -10.25 3.97 4.78
C GLN A 65 -10.82 2.55 4.76
N ALA A 66 -10.73 1.85 3.63
CA ALA A 66 -11.13 0.44 3.50
C ALA A 66 -10.10 -0.52 4.09
N GLY A 67 -8.92 0.00 4.47
CA GLY A 67 -7.84 -0.76 5.07
C GLY A 67 -6.87 -1.37 4.05
N LEU A 68 -6.93 -0.94 2.79
CA LEU A 68 -6.04 -1.36 1.71
C LEU A 68 -4.74 -0.58 1.76
N TYR A 69 -3.63 -1.27 1.51
CA TYR A 69 -2.29 -0.69 1.46
C TYR A 69 -1.93 -0.33 0.03
N TYR A 70 -1.40 0.88 -0.19
CA TYR A 70 -0.83 1.33 -1.46
C TYR A 70 0.67 1.50 -1.29
N LEU A 71 1.42 0.91 -2.21
CA LEU A 71 2.87 0.86 -2.16
C LEU A 71 3.49 1.31 -3.48
N THR A 72 4.47 2.20 -3.40
CA THR A 72 5.33 2.55 -4.54
C THR A 72 6.73 2.99 -4.10
N ALA A 73 7.59 3.32 -5.05
CA ALA A 73 8.95 3.80 -4.80
C ALA A 73 9.48 4.62 -5.98
N ALA A 74 10.56 5.36 -5.76
CA ALA A 74 11.32 5.93 -6.86
C ALA A 74 11.86 4.80 -7.76
N GLY A 75 11.77 4.97 -9.07
CA GLY A 75 12.11 3.96 -10.08
C GLY A 75 10.94 3.04 -10.45
N PHE A 76 9.80 3.10 -9.76
CA PHE A 76 8.65 2.26 -10.10
C PHE A 76 7.80 2.87 -11.22
N SER A 77 7.24 2.01 -12.05
CA SER A 77 6.25 2.30 -13.08
C SER A 77 4.81 2.07 -12.62
N SER A 78 4.61 1.59 -11.39
CA SER A 78 3.30 1.17 -10.87
C SER A 78 3.12 1.49 -9.39
N VAL A 79 1.85 1.55 -8.98
CA VAL A 79 1.43 1.46 -7.58
C VAL A 79 0.81 0.09 -7.34
N TYR A 80 1.17 -0.52 -6.21
CA TYR A 80 0.70 -1.83 -5.81
C TYR A 80 -0.31 -1.70 -4.67
N GLN A 81 -1.50 -2.25 -4.87
CA GLN A 81 -2.57 -2.24 -3.87
C GLN A 81 -2.70 -3.62 -3.23
N PHE A 82 -2.66 -3.69 -1.91
CA PHE A 82 -2.74 -4.93 -1.14
C PHE A 82 -3.90 -4.92 -0.15
N THR A 83 -4.58 -6.05 0.00
CA THR A 83 -5.44 -6.31 1.16
C THR A 83 -4.66 -7.05 2.23
N PRO A 84 -4.82 -6.68 3.52
CA PRO A 84 -4.33 -7.50 4.61
C PRO A 84 -5.15 -8.79 4.71
N GLU A 85 -4.45 -9.91 4.88
CA GLU A 85 -4.98 -11.22 5.24
C GLU A 85 -4.25 -11.75 6.49
N GLN A 86 -4.66 -12.91 7.00
CA GLN A 86 -4.02 -13.48 8.19
C GLN A 86 -2.54 -13.81 7.91
N GLY A 87 -1.65 -12.97 8.44
CA GLY A 87 -0.19 -13.14 8.32
C GLY A 87 0.37 -12.80 6.93
N SER A 88 -0.40 -12.14 6.05
CA SER A 88 0.04 -11.83 4.69
C SER A 88 -0.58 -10.54 4.15
N LEU A 89 0.08 -9.97 3.12
CA LEU A 89 -0.48 -8.95 2.24
C LEU A 89 -0.74 -9.59 0.89
N LYS A 90 -1.99 -9.57 0.44
CA LYS A 90 -2.39 -10.12 -0.86
C LYS A 90 -2.55 -9.02 -1.88
N LEU A 91 -1.85 -9.16 -3.00
CA LEU A 91 -1.95 -8.21 -4.11
C LEU A 91 -3.38 -8.23 -4.67
N MET A 92 -4.05 -7.09 -4.60
CA MET A 92 -5.36 -6.87 -5.19
C MET A 92 -5.27 -6.28 -6.58
N ASN A 93 -4.49 -5.21 -6.73
CA ASN A 93 -4.37 -4.48 -7.98
C ASN A 93 -2.94 -4.01 -8.22
N ARG A 94 -2.58 -3.86 -9.49
CA ARG A 94 -1.37 -3.18 -9.95
C ARG A 94 -1.83 -2.04 -10.85
N ILE A 95 -1.73 -0.83 -10.33
CA ILE A 95 -2.11 0.39 -11.03
C ILE A 95 -0.89 0.86 -11.83
N ALA A 96 -0.93 0.68 -13.15
CA ALA A 96 0.12 1.16 -14.03
C ALA A 96 0.08 2.69 -14.10
N ILE A 97 1.22 3.34 -13.88
CA ILE A 97 1.36 4.78 -14.03
C ILE A 97 1.85 5.05 -15.45
N PRO A 98 1.12 5.83 -16.27
CA PRO A 98 1.55 6.08 -17.64
C PRO A 98 2.86 6.89 -17.66
N GLY A 99 3.60 6.88 -18.77
CA GLY A 99 4.82 7.67 -18.94
C GLY A 99 6.08 7.06 -18.31
N ASP A 100 7.04 7.91 -17.97
CA ASP A 100 8.30 7.48 -17.34
C ASP A 100 8.08 7.00 -15.90
N VAL A 101 9.06 6.25 -15.39
CA VAL A 101 9.07 5.77 -14.00
C VAL A 101 9.05 6.93 -13.00
N LEU A 102 8.39 6.72 -11.87
CA LEU A 102 8.25 7.69 -10.79
C LEU A 102 9.63 8.10 -10.26
N GLN A 103 9.88 9.41 -10.12
CA GLN A 103 11.17 9.89 -9.60
C GLN A 103 11.06 10.28 -8.12
N GLN A 104 10.00 11.00 -7.75
CA GLN A 104 9.76 11.44 -6.38
C GLN A 104 8.28 11.23 -6.00
N PRO A 105 7.83 9.97 -5.89
CA PRO A 105 6.45 9.68 -5.54
C PRO A 105 6.15 10.03 -4.08
N ALA A 106 4.95 10.58 -3.86
CA ALA A 106 4.36 10.79 -2.53
C ALA A 106 2.85 10.56 -2.59
N PHE A 107 2.30 9.95 -1.55
CA PHE A 107 0.87 9.74 -1.40
C PHE A 107 0.21 10.86 -0.56
N ASN A 108 -1.00 11.24 -0.95
CA ASN A 108 -1.88 12.10 -0.17
C ASN A 108 -3.25 11.42 0.01
N GLN A 109 -3.75 11.35 1.25
CA GLN A 109 -5.15 11.00 1.50
C GLN A 109 -6.05 12.22 1.18
N ARG A 110 -7.01 12.06 0.28
CA ARG A 110 -7.97 13.09 -0.11
C ARG A 110 -9.40 12.60 0.12
N GLY A 111 -9.91 12.79 1.34
CA GLY A 111 -11.23 12.28 1.70
C GLY A 111 -11.30 10.76 1.50
N SER A 112 -12.12 10.31 0.54
CA SER A 112 -12.34 8.90 0.24
C SER A 112 -11.33 8.26 -0.73
N TYR A 113 -10.34 9.01 -1.20
CA TYR A 113 -9.48 8.57 -2.30
C TYR A 113 -7.99 8.81 -1.99
N ILE A 114 -7.10 7.99 -2.56
CA ILE A 114 -5.64 8.19 -2.51
C ILE A 114 -5.20 8.91 -3.78
N GLU A 115 -4.42 9.97 -3.59
CA GLU A 115 -3.73 10.70 -4.65
C GLU A 115 -2.24 10.34 -4.63
N LEU A 116 -1.69 9.98 -5.78
CA LEU A 116 -0.25 9.90 -6.01
C LEU A 116 0.22 11.17 -6.69
N VAL A 117 1.29 11.77 -6.17
CA VAL A 117 1.99 12.90 -6.81
C VAL A 117 3.44 12.50 -7.06
N ASP A 118 3.94 12.71 -8.26
CA ASP A 118 5.39 12.70 -8.53
C ASP A 118 5.91 14.14 -8.46
N THR A 119 6.56 14.50 -7.36
CA THR A 119 6.93 15.90 -7.09
C THR A 119 8.03 16.42 -8.01
N SER A 120 8.73 15.53 -8.72
CA SER A 120 9.78 15.90 -9.67
C SER A 120 9.25 16.63 -10.91
N ASN A 121 8.03 16.28 -11.33
CA ASN A 121 7.41 16.74 -12.57
C ASN A 121 5.98 17.27 -12.35
N GLY A 122 5.46 17.20 -11.13
CA GLY A 122 4.14 17.69 -10.75
C GLY A 122 2.98 16.84 -11.27
N ARG A 123 3.24 15.63 -11.77
CA ARG A 123 2.19 14.73 -12.27
C ARG A 123 1.40 14.16 -11.10
N THR A 124 0.09 14.10 -11.25
CA THR A 124 -0.84 13.65 -10.20
C THR A 124 -1.80 12.61 -10.75
N PHE A 125 -2.10 11.59 -9.94
CA PHE A 125 -2.96 10.47 -10.29
C PHE A 125 -3.92 10.16 -9.14
N ASN A 126 -5.21 10.00 -9.44
CA ASN A 126 -6.19 9.46 -8.49
C ASN A 126 -6.17 7.94 -8.57
N LEU A 127 -5.86 7.26 -7.47
CA LEU A 127 -5.69 5.80 -7.42
C LEU A 127 -6.99 5.04 -7.13
N SER A 128 -8.10 5.76 -6.99
CA SER A 128 -9.37 5.21 -6.48
C SER A 128 -10.40 4.98 -7.59
N GLU A 129 -10.03 5.32 -8.82
CA GLU A 129 -10.84 5.19 -10.02
C GLU A 129 -10.26 4.17 -11.04
N VAL A 130 -9.35 3.28 -10.61
CA VAL A 130 -8.69 2.29 -11.50
C VAL A 130 -9.07 0.86 -11.16
#